data_AF-A0A4R0N6Z1-F1
#
_entry.id   AF-A0A4R0N6Z1-F1
#
_cell.length_a   1.000
_cell.length_b   1.000
_cell.length_c   1.000
_cell.angle_alpha   90.00
_cell.angle_beta   90.00
_cell.angle_gamma   90.00
#
_symmetry.space_group_name_H-M   'P 1'
#
loop_
_entity.id
_entity.type
_entity.pdbx_description
1 polymer ?
#
loop_
_entity_poly.entity_id
_entity_poly.type
_entity_poly.pdbx_seq_one_letter_code
_entity_poly.pdbx_strand_id
1 'polypeptide(L)'
;MNNFGGNWTSQKIEIVTSYTQAYLKVMTNQSFKLIYFDGFAGSGDIEKQDEDIIQGAALRVLAIDDPKIFDIYYFVELVKKYAENLKAQIDIKFPYPSRNCFVKSEDCNVKIKDMANYLLKPENEFTKVLAFIDPKGMQVKWESLTTLKGLGVDMWILVPLGMGVTRLLKKDGNISDTWVNRLKIFLGMQEDEIRNYFYADQRINLFGDVENGQKLSNAIVRAAKLYQERLKTVFKYVSQPYVLRNSKNSPMYHFYLATNNTTAIKIANDVIKPRFQ
;
A
#
# COMPACT_ATOMS: atom_id res chain seq x y z
N MET A 1 3.69 -29.28 -11.70
CA MET A 1 4.88 -28.55 -12.17
C MET A 1 4.76 -27.10 -11.71
N ASN A 2 5.83 -26.56 -11.14
CA ASN A 2 5.88 -25.34 -10.33
C ASN A 2 5.65 -24.05 -11.13
N ASN A 3 4.50 -23.39 -10.94
CA ASN A 3 4.26 -22.02 -11.39
C ASN A 3 4.49 -21.01 -10.25
N PHE A 4 5.67 -21.04 -9.63
CA PHE A 4 6.08 -20.04 -8.64
C PHE A 4 6.73 -18.84 -9.33
N GLY A 5 5.90 -18.00 -9.94
CA GLY A 5 6.35 -16.74 -10.53
C GLY A 5 5.32 -16.12 -11.45
N GLY A 6 4.40 -15.32 -10.90
CA GLY A 6 3.40 -14.59 -11.70
C GLY A 6 2.04 -14.39 -11.03
N ASN A 7 1.80 -14.99 -9.85
CA ASN A 7 0.49 -14.93 -9.19
C ASN A 7 0.38 -13.88 -8.06
N TRP A 8 1.37 -13.00 -7.91
CA TRP A 8 1.42 -12.04 -6.80
C TRP A 8 0.23 -11.07 -6.79
N THR A 9 -0.33 -10.76 -7.96
CA THR A 9 -1.54 -9.95 -8.09
C THR A 9 -2.74 -10.63 -7.42
N SER A 10 -2.94 -11.94 -7.66
CA SER A 10 -4.08 -12.66 -7.06
C SER A 10 -3.89 -12.83 -5.55
N GLN A 11 -2.67 -13.10 -5.08
CA GLN A 11 -2.36 -13.31 -3.67
C GLN A 11 -2.67 -12.05 -2.85
N LYS A 12 -2.23 -10.89 -3.34
CA LYS A 12 -2.54 -9.59 -2.71
C LYS A 12 -4.04 -9.34 -2.66
N ILE A 13 -4.74 -9.57 -3.77
CA ILE A 13 -6.20 -9.40 -3.84
C ILE A 13 -6.89 -10.34 -2.84
N GLU A 14 -6.46 -11.60 -2.73
CA GLU A 14 -7.01 -12.56 -1.77
C GLU A 14 -6.78 -12.13 -0.32
N ILE A 15 -5.60 -11.60 0.02
CA ILE A 15 -5.31 -11.04 1.34
C ILE A 15 -6.28 -9.89 1.65
N VAL A 16 -6.44 -8.95 0.73
CA VAL A 16 -7.34 -7.80 0.90
C VAL A 16 -8.79 -8.25 1.04
N THR A 17 -9.27 -9.16 0.18
CA THR A 17 -10.64 -9.67 0.24
C THR A 17 -10.88 -10.42 1.55
N SER A 18 -9.96 -11.29 1.97
CA SER A 18 -10.07 -12.07 3.22
C SER A 18 -10.05 -11.15 4.45
N TYR A 19 -9.17 -10.15 4.46
CA TYR A 19 -9.14 -9.13 5.51
C TYR A 19 -10.44 -8.34 5.54
N THR A 20 -10.95 -7.92 4.37
CA THR A 20 -12.17 -7.12 4.25
C THR A 20 -13.38 -7.88 4.81
N GLN A 21 -13.52 -9.17 4.50
CA GLN A 21 -14.59 -10.00 5.07
C GLN A 21 -14.50 -10.10 6.59
N ALA A 22 -13.30 -10.33 7.14
CA ALA A 22 -13.09 -10.38 8.59
C ALA A 22 -13.34 -9.01 9.26
N TYR A 23 -12.91 -7.92 8.62
CA TYR A 23 -13.15 -6.55 9.06
C TYR A 23 -14.64 -6.25 9.14
N LEU A 24 -15.40 -6.54 8.08
CA LEU A 24 -16.84 -6.30 8.02
C LEU A 24 -17.58 -7.12 9.08
N LYS A 25 -17.16 -8.37 9.33
CA LYS A 25 -17.69 -9.19 10.43
C LYS A 25 -17.50 -8.56 11.80
N VAL A 26 -16.34 -7.97 12.07
CA VAL A 26 -16.11 -7.23 13.33
C VAL A 26 -17.00 -5.99 13.39
N MET A 27 -17.17 -5.29 12.27
CA MET A 27 -17.95 -4.05 12.18
C MET A 27 -19.48 -4.25 12.15
N THR A 28 -19.98 -5.48 11.96
CA THR A 28 -21.43 -5.78 12.03
C THR A 28 -22.04 -5.34 13.35
N ASN A 29 -21.31 -5.49 14.46
CA ASN A 29 -21.78 -5.14 15.81
C ASN A 29 -21.33 -3.73 16.26
N GLN A 30 -20.89 -2.87 15.35
CA GLN A 30 -20.37 -1.54 15.65
C GLN A 30 -21.22 -0.47 14.94
N SER A 31 -21.41 0.68 15.60
CA SER A 31 -22.19 1.81 15.08
C SER A 31 -21.37 2.79 14.23
N PHE A 32 -20.29 2.32 13.59
CA PHE A 32 -19.45 3.16 12.73
C PHE A 32 -20.03 3.25 11.32
N LYS A 33 -19.91 4.44 10.73
CA LYS A 33 -19.96 4.61 9.28
C LYS A 33 -18.68 4.05 8.66
N LEU A 34 -18.80 3.19 7.66
CA LEU A 34 -17.69 2.48 7.03
C LEU A 34 -17.44 2.99 5.62
N ILE A 35 -16.19 3.34 5.34
CA ILE A 35 -15.73 3.71 4.00
C ILE A 35 -14.70 2.68 3.53
N TYR A 36 -14.89 2.15 2.32
CA TYR A 36 -13.82 1.51 1.58
C TYR A 36 -13.15 2.54 0.69
N PHE A 37 -11.85 2.71 0.83
CA PHE A 37 -11.05 3.63 0.02
C PHE A 37 -10.03 2.85 -0.79
N ASP A 38 -10.08 2.94 -2.12
CA ASP A 38 -9.06 2.38 -3.00
C ASP A 38 -8.30 3.51 -3.68
N GLY A 39 -7.03 3.67 -3.31
CA GLY A 39 -6.18 4.76 -3.81
C GLY A 39 -5.65 4.56 -5.22
N PHE A 40 -5.75 3.34 -5.76
CA PHE A 40 -5.20 2.94 -7.06
C PHE A 40 -6.10 1.88 -7.72
N ALA A 41 -7.37 2.24 -7.92
CA ALA A 41 -8.43 1.29 -8.25
C ALA A 41 -8.29 0.64 -9.65
N GLY A 42 -7.54 1.26 -10.56
CA GLY A 42 -7.40 0.77 -11.93
C GLY A 42 -8.73 0.81 -12.71
N SER A 43 -8.82 -0.03 -13.74
CA SER A 43 -10.00 -0.13 -14.61
C SER A 43 -11.07 -1.13 -14.13
N GLY A 44 -10.87 -1.80 -13.00
CA GLY A 44 -11.74 -2.88 -12.51
C GLY A 44 -11.32 -4.28 -12.96
N ASP A 45 -10.71 -4.39 -14.13
CA ASP A 45 -10.13 -5.62 -14.66
C ASP A 45 -8.60 -5.54 -14.72
N ILE A 46 -7.94 -6.65 -14.41
CA ILE A 46 -6.52 -6.84 -14.65
C ILE A 46 -6.40 -7.74 -15.87
N GLU A 47 -6.13 -7.14 -17.03
CA GLU A 47 -5.79 -7.89 -18.24
C GLU A 47 -4.47 -8.63 -17.99
N LYS A 48 -4.55 -9.95 -17.81
CA LYS A 48 -3.42 -10.81 -18.14
C LYS A 48 -3.42 -11.00 -19.65
N GLN A 49 -2.27 -10.77 -20.28
CA GLN A 49 -2.00 -11.39 -21.57
C GLN A 49 -2.08 -12.90 -21.33
N ASP A 50 -3.06 -13.53 -21.95
CA ASP A 50 -3.37 -14.96 -21.91
C ASP A 50 -4.10 -15.49 -20.66
N GLU A 51 -5.41 -15.68 -20.86
CA GLU A 51 -6.31 -16.72 -20.31
C GLU A 51 -7.14 -16.52 -19.02
N ASP A 52 -7.08 -15.43 -18.27
CA ASP A 52 -8.14 -15.14 -17.28
C ASP A 52 -8.19 -13.65 -16.89
N ILE A 53 -9.38 -13.03 -16.94
CA ILE A 53 -9.61 -11.70 -16.38
C ILE A 53 -9.56 -11.82 -14.85
N ILE A 54 -8.47 -11.37 -14.23
CA ILE A 54 -8.42 -11.25 -12.77
C ILE A 54 -9.21 -9.99 -12.40
N GLN A 55 -10.40 -10.19 -11.85
CA GLN A 55 -11.19 -9.12 -11.25
C GLN A 55 -10.36 -8.40 -10.18
N GLY A 56 -10.20 -7.08 -10.33
CA GLY A 56 -9.44 -6.24 -9.42
C GLY A 56 -10.03 -6.18 -8.01
N ALA A 57 -9.24 -5.69 -7.05
CA ALA A 57 -9.64 -5.56 -5.64
C ALA A 57 -10.96 -4.78 -5.50
N ALA A 58 -11.13 -3.70 -6.27
CA ALA A 58 -12.32 -2.85 -6.26
C ALA A 58 -13.62 -3.65 -6.46
N LEU A 59 -13.72 -4.41 -7.54
CA LEU A 59 -14.95 -5.15 -7.85
C LEU A 59 -15.14 -6.37 -6.93
N ARG A 60 -14.05 -6.99 -6.45
CA ARG A 60 -14.14 -8.08 -5.45
C ARG A 60 -14.66 -7.60 -4.10
N VAL A 61 -14.24 -6.44 -3.65
CA VAL A 61 -14.72 -5.85 -2.40
C VAL A 61 -16.18 -5.41 -2.52
N LEU A 62 -16.58 -4.87 -3.68
CA LEU A 62 -17.98 -4.53 -3.96
C LEU A 62 -18.92 -5.75 -3.91
N ALA A 63 -18.42 -6.92 -4.33
CA ALA A 63 -19.18 -8.17 -4.35
C ALA A 63 -19.37 -8.83 -2.96
N ILE A 64 -18.82 -8.25 -1.88
CA ILE A 64 -19.05 -8.76 -0.52
C ILE A 64 -20.40 -8.22 -0.03
N ASP A 65 -21.38 -9.10 0.15
CA ASP A 65 -22.72 -8.78 0.69
C ASP A 65 -22.91 -9.20 2.16
N ASP A 66 -22.24 -10.27 2.59
CA ASP A 66 -22.34 -10.82 3.95
C ASP A 66 -20.97 -10.70 4.67
N PRO A 67 -20.93 -10.35 5.97
CA PRO A 67 -22.05 -10.11 6.89
C PRO A 67 -22.54 -8.65 6.95
N LYS A 68 -21.89 -7.75 6.23
CA LYS A 68 -22.19 -6.31 6.16
C LYS A 68 -21.49 -5.73 4.93
N ILE A 69 -21.98 -4.59 4.44
CA ILE A 69 -21.38 -3.82 3.33
C ILE A 69 -20.79 -2.51 3.85
N PHE A 70 -20.02 -1.80 3.02
CA PHE A 70 -19.59 -0.44 3.34
C PHE A 70 -20.71 0.57 3.03
N ASP A 71 -20.77 1.66 3.80
CA ASP A 71 -21.70 2.77 3.55
C ASP A 71 -21.26 3.62 2.36
N ILE A 72 -19.94 3.68 2.10
CA ILE A 72 -19.34 4.40 0.97
C ILE A 72 -18.19 3.57 0.39
N TYR A 73 -18.15 3.48 -0.94
CA TYR A 73 -17.01 2.98 -1.68
C TYR A 73 -16.40 4.14 -2.47
N TYR A 74 -15.12 4.43 -2.24
CA TYR A 74 -14.43 5.57 -2.84
C TYR A 74 -13.17 5.08 -3.58
N PHE A 75 -13.23 5.15 -4.91
CA PHE A 75 -12.19 4.67 -5.81
C PHE A 75 -11.46 5.85 -6.44
N VAL A 76 -10.13 5.79 -6.42
CA VAL A 76 -9.23 6.79 -7.00
C VAL A 76 -8.39 6.11 -8.07
N GLU A 77 -8.34 6.73 -9.24
CA GLU A 77 -7.51 6.28 -10.35
C GLU A 77 -6.96 7.53 -11.04
N LEU A 78 -5.68 7.57 -11.39
CA LEU A 78 -5.09 8.76 -11.97
C LEU A 78 -5.51 8.94 -13.44
N VAL A 79 -5.58 7.83 -14.18
CA VAL A 79 -5.87 7.84 -15.61
C VAL A 79 -7.38 7.87 -15.83
N LYS A 80 -7.87 9.01 -16.32
CA LYS A 80 -9.31 9.26 -16.58
C LYS A 80 -10.01 8.11 -17.32
N LYS A 81 -9.41 7.56 -18.37
CA LYS A 81 -9.96 6.42 -19.12
C LYS A 81 -10.20 5.19 -18.24
N TYR A 82 -9.27 4.86 -17.35
CA TYR A 82 -9.42 3.71 -16.44
C TYR A 82 -10.49 3.99 -15.37
N ALA A 83 -10.54 5.21 -14.84
CA ALA A 83 -11.60 5.63 -13.92
C ALA A 83 -13.00 5.53 -14.56
N GLU A 84 -13.16 5.99 -15.81
CA GLU A 84 -14.42 5.91 -16.55
C GLU A 84 -14.82 4.45 -16.82
N ASN A 85 -13.88 3.60 -17.21
CA ASN A 85 -14.12 2.17 -17.39
C ASN A 85 -14.58 1.50 -16.08
N LEU A 86 -13.90 1.77 -14.97
CA LEU A 86 -14.29 1.24 -13.66
C LEU A 86 -15.69 1.71 -13.28
N LYS A 87 -16.01 3.00 -13.49
CA LYS A 87 -17.34 3.54 -13.20
C LYS A 87 -18.43 2.84 -14.01
N ALA A 88 -18.21 2.64 -15.31
CA ALA A 88 -19.15 1.93 -16.17
C ALA A 88 -19.40 0.48 -15.68
N GLN A 89 -18.35 -0.23 -15.28
CA GLN A 89 -18.51 -1.58 -14.72
C GLN A 89 -19.28 -1.58 -13.40
N ILE A 90 -19.01 -0.63 -12.51
CA ILE A 90 -19.74 -0.49 -11.24
C ILE A 90 -21.20 -0.19 -11.49
N ASP A 91 -21.53 0.71 -12.42
CA ASP A 91 -22.91 1.08 -12.73
C ASP A 91 -23.73 -0.09 -13.29
N ILE A 92 -23.09 -0.98 -14.05
CA ILE A 92 -23.74 -2.18 -14.60
C ILE A 92 -23.89 -3.27 -13.51
N LYS A 93 -22.82 -3.55 -12.76
CA LYS A 93 -22.77 -4.72 -11.84
C LYS A 93 -23.34 -4.42 -10.46
N PHE A 94 -23.29 -3.16 -10.02
CA PHE A 94 -23.62 -2.70 -8.66
C PHE A 94 -24.37 -1.36 -8.66
N PRO A 95 -25.53 -1.26 -9.33
CA PRO A 95 -26.23 0.00 -9.55
C PRO A 95 -26.69 0.66 -8.25
N TYR A 96 -26.69 1.99 -8.18
CA TYR A 96 -27.32 2.72 -7.08
C TYR A 96 -28.83 2.40 -6.99
N PRO A 97 -29.43 2.26 -5.80
CA PRO A 97 -28.86 2.48 -4.46
C PRO A 97 -28.18 1.26 -3.83
N SER A 98 -27.98 0.16 -4.56
CA SER A 98 -27.40 -1.08 -3.97
C SER A 98 -25.98 -0.88 -3.42
N ARG A 99 -25.21 0.02 -4.05
CA ARG A 99 -23.88 0.45 -3.62
C ARG A 99 -23.71 1.95 -3.81
N ASN A 100 -23.23 2.63 -2.78
CA ASN A 100 -22.91 4.07 -2.83
C ASN A 100 -21.45 4.28 -3.24
N CYS A 101 -21.22 4.32 -4.55
CA CYS A 101 -19.88 4.34 -5.14
C CYS A 101 -19.49 5.70 -5.72
N PHE A 102 -18.28 6.14 -5.41
CA PHE A 102 -17.63 7.30 -6.01
C PHE A 102 -16.36 6.86 -6.72
N VAL A 103 -16.21 7.22 -7.99
CA VAL A 103 -14.97 7.02 -8.76
C VAL A 103 -14.44 8.39 -9.14
N LYS A 104 -13.16 8.66 -8.83
CA LYS A 104 -12.52 9.96 -9.09
C LYS A 104 -11.21 9.77 -9.86
N SER A 105 -11.10 10.52 -10.96
CA SER A 105 -9.86 10.67 -11.71
C SER A 105 -8.96 11.70 -11.02
N GLU A 106 -8.04 11.28 -10.14
CA GLU A 106 -7.17 12.18 -9.37
C GLU A 106 -5.91 11.48 -8.84
N ASP A 107 -4.87 12.24 -8.46
CA ASP A 107 -3.74 11.73 -7.69
C ASP A 107 -4.16 11.21 -6.30
N CYS A 108 -3.79 9.97 -6.01
CA CYS A 108 -4.00 9.31 -4.72
C CYS A 108 -3.52 10.15 -3.53
N ASN A 109 -2.38 10.83 -3.65
CA ASN A 109 -1.82 11.68 -2.60
C ASN A 109 -2.74 12.85 -2.24
N VAL A 110 -3.47 13.40 -3.22
CA VAL A 110 -4.49 14.44 -3.00
C VAL A 110 -5.68 13.83 -2.27
N LYS A 111 -6.16 12.66 -2.72
CA LYS A 111 -7.34 12.02 -2.11
C LYS A 111 -7.09 11.41 -0.73
N ILE A 112 -5.87 11.02 -0.40
CA ILE A 112 -5.46 10.68 0.97
C ILE A 112 -5.60 11.92 1.88
N LYS A 113 -5.18 13.10 1.42
CA LYS A 113 -5.31 14.35 2.17
C LYS A 113 -6.79 14.77 2.33
N ASP A 114 -7.58 14.67 1.26
CA ASP A 114 -9.02 14.93 1.31
C ASP A 114 -9.74 14.01 2.29
N MET A 115 -9.40 12.70 2.27
CA MET A 115 -9.94 11.72 3.21
C MET A 115 -9.54 12.05 4.66
N ALA A 116 -8.28 12.40 4.90
CA ALA A 116 -7.82 12.81 6.23
C ALA A 116 -8.60 14.04 6.74
N ASN A 117 -8.74 15.06 5.90
CA ASN A 117 -9.51 16.27 6.21
C ASN A 117 -10.99 15.96 6.47
N TYR A 118 -11.58 15.01 5.74
CA TYR A 118 -12.95 14.56 5.98
C TYR A 118 -13.10 13.91 7.37
N LEU A 119 -12.19 13.00 7.74
CA LEU A 119 -12.22 12.27 9.02
C LEU A 119 -11.93 13.16 10.24
N LEU A 120 -11.20 14.26 10.06
CA LEU A 120 -10.89 15.22 11.13
C LEU A 120 -12.09 16.07 11.55
N LYS A 121 -13.15 16.13 10.75
CA LYS A 121 -14.34 16.92 11.08
C LYS A 121 -15.15 16.27 12.21
N PRO A 122 -15.63 17.04 13.21
CA PRO A 122 -16.38 16.48 14.34
C PRO A 122 -17.57 15.60 13.95
N GLU A 123 -18.30 15.98 12.91
CA GLU A 123 -19.45 15.21 12.40
C GLU A 123 -19.08 13.83 11.84
N ASN A 124 -17.79 13.58 11.56
CA ASN A 124 -17.29 12.32 11.02
C ASN A 124 -16.49 11.49 12.03
N GLU A 125 -16.49 11.86 13.32
CA GLU A 125 -15.76 11.16 14.39
C GLU A 125 -16.05 9.65 14.42
N PHE A 126 -17.30 9.26 14.16
CA PHE A 126 -17.75 7.86 14.08
C PHE A 126 -17.58 7.21 12.70
N THR A 127 -16.63 7.69 11.90
CA THR A 127 -16.27 7.09 10.61
C THR A 127 -15.00 6.26 10.71
N LYS A 128 -15.01 5.05 10.13
CA LYS A 128 -13.84 4.20 9.95
C LYS A 128 -13.59 3.93 8.47
N VAL A 129 -12.33 3.88 8.09
CA VAL A 129 -11.92 3.63 6.70
C VAL A 129 -11.06 2.38 6.63
N LEU A 130 -11.42 1.48 5.72
CA LEU A 130 -10.51 0.46 5.21
C LEU A 130 -9.89 1.00 3.90
N ALA A 131 -8.61 1.33 3.94
CA ALA A 131 -7.89 1.90 2.82
C ALA A 131 -6.98 0.85 2.16
N PHE A 132 -7.03 0.75 0.83
CA PHE A 132 -6.15 -0.06 0.02
C PHE A 132 -5.31 0.84 -0.91
N ILE A 133 -3.99 0.81 -0.71
CA ILE A 133 -3.03 1.71 -1.35
C ILE A 133 -2.01 0.87 -2.13
N ASP A 134 -2.26 0.68 -3.43
CA ASP A 134 -1.50 -0.19 -4.32
C ASP A 134 -0.80 0.56 -5.46
N PRO A 135 0.24 1.35 -5.19
CA PRO A 135 0.87 2.18 -6.21
C PRO A 135 1.64 1.36 -7.24
N LYS A 136 1.74 1.90 -8.47
CA LYS A 136 2.73 1.45 -9.45
C LYS A 136 4.06 2.14 -9.16
N GLY A 137 4.87 1.53 -8.30
CA GLY A 137 6.17 2.07 -7.91
C GLY A 137 6.07 3.08 -6.76
N MET A 138 6.96 4.08 -6.74
CA MET A 138 7.12 5.00 -5.59
C MET A 138 6.22 6.24 -5.71
N GLN A 139 4.93 6.04 -6.00
CA GLN A 139 3.97 7.14 -6.24
C GLN A 139 3.43 7.77 -4.96
N VAL A 140 3.36 7.01 -3.87
CA VAL A 140 2.86 7.49 -2.58
C VAL A 140 3.95 8.29 -1.87
N LYS A 141 3.64 9.54 -1.52
CA LYS A 141 4.52 10.45 -0.80
C LYS A 141 4.38 10.21 0.70
N TRP A 142 5.50 10.24 1.43
CA TRP A 142 5.47 10.05 2.87
C TRP A 142 4.59 11.08 3.57
N GLU A 143 4.66 12.34 3.14
CA GLU A 143 3.83 13.44 3.66
C GLU A 143 2.33 13.13 3.60
N SER A 144 1.85 12.50 2.52
CA SER A 144 0.43 12.10 2.43
C SER A 144 0.08 11.03 3.45
N LEU A 145 0.97 10.08 3.75
CA LEU A 145 0.71 9.10 4.80
C LEU A 145 0.65 9.73 6.19
N THR A 146 1.47 10.77 6.45
CA THR A 146 1.49 11.42 7.76
C THR A 146 0.17 12.10 8.13
N THR A 147 -0.65 12.49 7.16
CA THR A 147 -1.98 13.07 7.43
C THR A 147 -2.96 12.07 8.02
N LEU A 148 -2.67 10.77 7.94
CA LEU A 148 -3.50 9.70 8.49
C LEU A 148 -3.22 9.42 9.98
N LYS A 149 -2.24 10.11 10.58
CA LYS A 149 -1.82 9.88 11.96
C LYS A 149 -2.98 10.08 12.94
N GLY A 150 -3.22 9.07 13.77
CA GLY A 150 -4.28 9.09 14.79
C GLY A 150 -5.71 8.92 14.25
N LEU A 151 -5.91 8.84 12.93
CA LEU A 151 -7.25 8.67 12.34
C LEU A 151 -7.73 7.23 12.42
N GLY A 152 -9.05 7.05 12.26
CA GLY A 152 -9.73 5.76 12.23
C GLY A 152 -9.54 4.99 10.93
N VAL A 153 -8.28 4.78 10.51
CA VAL A 153 -7.93 4.14 9.23
C VAL A 153 -7.17 2.84 9.48
N ASP A 154 -7.65 1.77 8.85
CA ASP A 154 -6.89 0.53 8.62
C ASP A 154 -6.38 0.59 7.18
N MET A 155 -5.05 0.66 6.99
CA MET A 155 -4.44 0.87 5.68
C MET A 155 -3.60 -0.32 5.26
N TRP A 156 -4.02 -0.98 4.19
CA TRP A 156 -3.18 -1.89 3.42
C TRP A 156 -2.35 -1.10 2.41
N ILE A 157 -1.02 -1.25 2.41
CA ILE A 157 -0.13 -0.54 1.49
C ILE A 157 0.90 -1.47 0.85
N LEU A 158 0.99 -1.43 -0.48
CA LEU A 158 2.03 -2.14 -1.24
C LEU A 158 3.26 -1.25 -1.44
N VAL A 159 4.40 -1.73 -0.95
CA VAL A 159 5.64 -0.94 -0.88
C VAL A 159 6.71 -1.56 -1.78
N PRO A 160 7.19 -0.87 -2.84
CA PRO A 160 8.17 -1.40 -3.80
C PRO A 160 9.61 -1.35 -3.25
N LEU A 161 9.90 -2.05 -2.15
CA LEU A 161 11.23 -1.97 -1.53
C LEU A 161 12.34 -2.60 -2.39
N GLY A 162 12.05 -3.73 -3.03
CA GLY A 162 13.00 -4.40 -3.94
C GLY A 162 13.16 -3.66 -5.26
N MET A 163 12.03 -3.35 -5.91
CA MET A 163 12.04 -2.72 -7.23
C MET A 163 12.29 -1.21 -7.21
N GLY A 164 12.05 -0.55 -6.07
CA GLY A 164 12.25 0.88 -5.85
C GLY A 164 13.47 1.16 -4.99
N VAL A 165 13.31 1.14 -3.66
CA VAL A 165 14.33 1.60 -2.70
C VAL A 165 15.69 0.96 -2.96
N THR A 166 15.79 -0.37 -2.97
CA THR A 166 17.09 -1.05 -3.10
C THR A 166 17.74 -0.89 -4.48
N ARG A 167 16.95 -0.59 -5.52
CA ARG A 167 17.41 -0.33 -6.88
C ARG A 167 18.01 1.06 -7.03
N LEU A 168 17.46 2.06 -6.32
CA LEU A 168 18.01 3.42 -6.29
C LEU A 168 19.30 3.51 -5.45
N LEU A 169 19.44 2.65 -4.44
CA LEU A 169 20.65 2.53 -3.62
C LEU A 169 21.75 1.77 -4.39
N LYS A 170 22.62 2.49 -5.11
CA LYS A 170 23.79 1.90 -5.79
C LYS A 170 24.79 1.28 -4.80
N LYS A 171 25.57 0.30 -5.26
CA LYS A 171 26.55 -0.41 -4.41
C LYS A 171 27.64 0.51 -3.88
N ASP A 172 28.13 1.42 -4.71
CA ASP A 172 29.24 2.35 -4.47
C ASP A 172 28.81 3.67 -3.80
N GLY A 173 27.54 3.84 -3.45
CA GLY A 173 27.03 5.08 -2.85
C GLY A 173 26.88 6.27 -3.81
N ASN A 174 27.24 6.11 -5.09
CA ASN A 174 27.15 7.15 -6.12
C ASN A 174 25.73 7.24 -6.72
N ILE A 175 24.80 7.69 -5.87
CA ILE A 175 23.39 7.93 -6.22
C ILE A 175 23.25 9.32 -6.83
N SER A 176 22.46 9.47 -7.90
CA SER A 176 22.15 10.79 -8.48
C SER A 176 21.16 11.58 -7.61
N ASP A 177 21.22 12.91 -7.69
CA ASP A 177 20.33 13.81 -6.94
C ASP A 177 18.84 13.50 -7.17
N THR A 178 18.47 13.17 -8.41
CA THR A 178 17.09 12.77 -8.75
C THR A 178 16.66 11.52 -7.98
N TRP A 179 17.54 10.54 -7.81
CA TRP A 179 17.24 9.31 -7.08
C TRP A 179 17.23 9.53 -5.57
N VAL A 180 18.16 10.35 -5.05
CA VAL A 180 18.14 10.79 -3.66
C VAL A 180 16.84 11.51 -3.34
N ASN A 181 16.43 12.49 -4.16
CA ASN A 181 15.19 13.23 -3.94
C ASN A 181 13.96 12.30 -3.95
N ARG A 182 13.93 11.30 -4.84
CA ARG A 182 12.88 10.28 -4.84
C ARG A 182 12.86 9.44 -3.57
N LEU A 183 14.03 9.05 -3.03
CA LEU A 183 14.14 8.35 -1.75
C LEU A 183 13.66 9.24 -0.58
N LYS A 184 14.06 10.53 -0.56
CA LYS A 184 13.63 11.51 0.45
C LYS A 184 12.12 11.65 0.50
N ILE A 185 11.46 11.84 -0.66
CA ILE A 185 10.00 11.97 -0.75
C ILE A 185 9.28 10.69 -0.30
N PHE A 186 9.79 9.52 -0.71
CA PHE A 186 9.15 8.24 -0.44
C PHE A 186 9.32 7.76 1.02
N LEU A 187 10.49 7.99 1.61
CA LEU A 187 10.79 7.61 3.00
C LEU A 187 10.40 8.72 4.00
N GLY A 188 10.31 9.97 3.53
CA GLY A 188 10.14 11.17 4.37
C GLY A 188 11.34 11.44 5.26
N MET A 189 12.53 11.09 4.79
CA MET A 189 13.79 11.18 5.53
C MET A 189 14.74 12.14 4.83
N GLN A 190 15.66 12.73 5.58
CA GLN A 190 16.76 13.51 5.01
C GLN A 190 17.81 12.59 4.37
N GLU A 191 18.63 13.15 3.49
CA GLU A 191 19.61 12.39 2.74
C GLU A 191 20.66 11.74 3.65
N ASP A 192 21.16 12.48 4.62
CA ASP A 192 22.13 12.02 5.62
C ASP A 192 21.57 10.83 6.43
N GLU A 193 20.32 10.91 6.89
CA GLU A 193 19.65 9.80 7.58
C GLU A 193 19.57 8.53 6.70
N ILE A 194 19.24 8.71 5.41
CA ILE A 194 19.17 7.61 4.45
C ILE A 194 20.57 7.02 4.23
N ARG A 195 21.58 7.87 4.04
CA ARG A 195 22.96 7.43 3.80
C ARG A 195 23.51 6.66 4.99
N ASN A 196 23.40 7.23 6.20
CA ASN A 196 23.88 6.62 7.44
C ASN A 196 23.20 5.26 7.73
N TYR A 197 21.96 5.07 7.28
CA TYR A 197 21.25 3.81 7.50
C TYR A 197 21.64 2.70 6.50
N PHE A 198 21.97 3.07 5.25
CA PHE A 198 22.18 2.11 4.15
C PHE A 198 23.63 1.91 3.72
N TYR A 199 24.53 2.81 4.09
CA TYR A 199 25.94 2.79 3.68
C TYR A 199 26.87 2.69 4.89
N ALA A 200 28.04 2.09 4.68
CA ALA A 200 29.14 2.21 5.63
C ALA A 200 29.65 3.66 5.68
N ASP A 201 30.46 3.98 6.69
CA ASP A 201 31.10 5.29 6.78
C ASP A 201 32.03 5.54 5.57
N GLN A 202 32.14 6.81 5.19
CA GLN A 202 33.08 7.25 4.18
C GLN A 202 34.52 6.95 4.63
N ARG A 203 35.40 6.66 3.66
CA ARG A 203 36.81 6.39 3.92
C ARG A 203 37.68 7.25 3.03
N ILE A 204 38.83 7.65 3.55
CA ILE A 204 39.87 8.29 2.75
C ILE A 204 40.76 7.17 2.20
N ASN A 205 40.92 7.11 0.88
CA ASN A 205 41.78 6.11 0.25
C ASN A 205 43.26 6.51 0.33
N LEU A 206 44.15 5.65 -0.17
CA LEU A 206 45.61 5.87 -0.14
C LEU A 206 46.07 7.14 -0.89
N PHE A 207 45.22 7.71 -1.74
CA PHE A 207 45.51 8.91 -2.53
C PHE A 207 44.92 10.19 -1.91
N GLY A 208 44.27 10.08 -0.75
CA GLY A 208 43.63 11.21 -0.08
C GLY A 208 42.22 11.53 -0.58
N ASP A 209 41.68 10.75 -1.52
CA ASP A 209 40.33 10.94 -2.03
C ASP A 209 39.29 10.36 -1.07
N VAL A 210 38.17 11.05 -0.91
CA VAL A 210 37.02 10.56 -0.13
C VAL A 210 36.24 9.57 -0.97
N GLU A 211 36.27 8.30 -0.57
CA GLU A 211 35.42 7.26 -1.12
C GLU A 211 34.10 7.17 -0.35
N ASN A 212 33.01 7.17 -1.13
CA ASN A 212 31.69 6.88 -0.58
C ASN A 212 31.67 5.48 0.03
N GLY A 213 31.02 5.37 1.19
CA GLY A 213 30.83 4.08 1.84
C GLY A 213 30.07 3.11 0.95
N GLN A 214 30.41 1.83 1.04
CA GLN A 214 29.73 0.77 0.30
C GLN A 214 28.36 0.48 0.90
N LYS A 215 27.40 0.11 0.04
CA LYS A 215 26.06 -0.29 0.48
C LYS A 215 26.16 -1.49 1.40
N LEU A 216 25.54 -1.38 2.57
CA LEU A 216 25.50 -2.45 3.55
C LEU A 216 24.77 -3.69 2.99
N SER A 217 25.21 -4.86 3.41
CA SER A 217 24.58 -6.13 3.08
C SER A 217 23.12 -6.17 3.53
N ASN A 218 22.32 -7.04 2.90
CA ASN A 218 20.91 -7.23 3.23
C ASN A 218 20.07 -5.94 3.13
N ALA A 219 20.39 -5.07 2.17
CA ALA A 219 19.70 -3.78 1.96
C ALA A 219 18.17 -3.90 1.90
N ILE A 220 17.64 -5.01 1.37
CA ILE A 220 16.18 -5.25 1.32
C ILE A 220 15.58 -5.47 2.71
N VAL A 221 16.25 -6.24 3.57
CA VAL A 221 15.82 -6.48 4.96
C VAL A 221 15.91 -5.17 5.75
N ARG A 222 16.98 -4.40 5.55
CA ARG A 222 17.15 -3.06 6.12
C ARG A 222 16.03 -2.12 5.70
N ALA A 223 15.69 -2.11 4.41
CA ALA A 223 14.62 -1.28 3.87
C ALA A 223 13.24 -1.68 4.41
N ALA A 224 12.97 -2.99 4.56
CA ALA A 224 11.74 -3.49 5.15
C ALA A 224 11.58 -3.05 6.60
N LYS A 225 12.62 -3.27 7.42
CA LYS A 225 12.67 -2.79 8.80
C LYS A 225 12.47 -1.28 8.88
N LEU A 226 13.21 -0.51 8.09
CA LEU A 226 13.10 0.94 8.06
C LEU A 226 11.68 1.38 7.75
N TYR A 227 11.10 0.90 6.65
CA TYR A 227 9.77 1.32 6.24
C TYR A 227 8.69 0.93 7.25
N GLN A 228 8.81 -0.24 7.88
CA GLN A 228 7.91 -0.66 8.95
C GLN A 228 8.01 0.26 10.18
N GLU A 229 9.23 0.64 10.60
CA GLU A 229 9.42 1.60 11.71
C GLU A 229 8.91 2.99 11.34
N ARG A 230 9.10 3.42 10.08
CA ARG A 230 8.50 4.65 9.58
C ARG A 230 6.97 4.60 9.66
N LEU A 231 6.32 3.51 9.23
CA LEU A 231 4.86 3.38 9.35
C LEU A 231 4.38 3.45 10.81
N LYS A 232 5.17 2.93 11.76
CA LYS A 232 4.87 3.03 13.21
C LYS A 232 4.90 4.47 13.76
N THR A 233 5.52 5.41 13.05
CA THR A 233 5.45 6.84 13.42
C THR A 233 4.10 7.49 13.11
N VAL A 234 3.31 6.84 12.26
CA VAL A 234 1.96 7.27 11.81
C VAL A 234 0.87 6.42 12.47
N PHE A 235 1.07 5.11 12.57
CA PHE A 235 0.10 4.15 13.10
C PHE A 235 0.67 3.42 14.33
N LYS A 236 -0.19 3.08 15.30
CA LYS A 236 0.24 2.36 16.52
C LYS A 236 0.77 0.95 16.23
N TYR A 237 0.21 0.27 15.22
CA TYR A 237 0.54 -1.10 14.89
C TYR A 237 0.78 -1.26 13.38
N VAL A 238 1.74 -2.12 13.03
CA VAL A 238 2.06 -2.48 11.64
C VAL A 238 2.33 -3.98 11.57
N SER A 239 1.72 -4.66 10.60
CA SER A 239 1.83 -6.12 10.43
C SER A 239 3.26 -6.53 10.08
N GLN A 240 3.52 -7.83 10.21
CA GLN A 240 4.63 -8.40 9.44
C GLN A 240 4.31 -8.23 7.94
N PRO A 241 5.30 -7.89 7.10
CA PRO A 241 5.03 -7.75 5.67
C PRO A 241 4.75 -9.11 5.05
N TYR A 242 3.73 -9.16 4.20
CA TYR A 242 3.68 -10.19 3.17
C TYR A 242 4.65 -9.81 2.04
N VAL A 243 5.62 -10.68 1.76
CA VAL A 243 6.70 -10.38 0.81
C VAL A 243 6.37 -10.97 -0.56
N LEU A 244 6.11 -10.11 -1.54
CA LEU A 244 5.86 -10.51 -2.92
C LEU A 244 7.20 -10.68 -3.65
N ARG A 245 7.40 -11.82 -4.30
CA ARG A 245 8.66 -12.20 -4.96
C ARG A 245 8.48 -12.42 -6.46
N ASN A 246 9.55 -12.22 -7.22
CA ASN A 246 9.57 -12.55 -8.66
C ASN A 246 9.76 -14.06 -8.88
N SER A 247 9.75 -14.49 -10.15
CA SER A 247 10.01 -15.88 -10.55
C SER A 247 11.40 -16.40 -10.16
N LYS A 248 12.36 -15.52 -9.88
CA LYS A 248 13.69 -15.84 -9.35
C LYS A 248 13.74 -15.78 -7.81
N ASN A 249 12.60 -15.82 -7.14
CA ASN A 249 12.45 -15.76 -5.69
C ASN A 249 13.04 -14.49 -5.02
N SER A 250 13.30 -13.43 -5.78
CA SER A 250 13.82 -12.15 -5.26
C SER A 250 12.67 -11.27 -4.75
N PRO A 251 12.76 -10.69 -3.53
CA PRO A 251 11.73 -9.78 -3.02
C PRO A 251 11.56 -8.55 -3.91
N MET A 252 10.33 -8.26 -4.30
CA MET A 252 9.97 -7.08 -5.10
C MET A 252 9.22 -6.05 -4.26
N TYR A 253 8.15 -6.49 -3.59
CA TYR A 253 7.25 -5.65 -2.83
C TYR A 253 7.03 -6.21 -1.43
N HIS A 254 6.70 -5.33 -0.50
CA HIS A 254 6.29 -5.69 0.85
C HIS A 254 4.92 -5.10 1.09
N PHE A 255 3.97 -5.95 1.47
CA PHE A 255 2.58 -5.57 1.68
C PHE A 255 2.28 -5.56 3.17
N TYR A 256 1.94 -4.38 3.69
CA TYR A 256 1.72 -4.15 5.12
C TYR A 256 0.28 -3.76 5.39
N LEU A 257 -0.28 -4.20 6.52
CA LEU A 257 -1.34 -3.48 7.20
C LEU A 257 -0.72 -2.50 8.21
N ALA A 258 -1.14 -1.25 8.19
CA ALA A 258 -0.92 -0.27 9.25
C ALA A 258 -2.25 0.16 9.87
N THR A 259 -2.35 0.18 11.20
CA THR A 259 -3.61 0.40 11.92
C THR A 259 -3.37 0.95 13.33
N ASN A 260 -4.39 1.59 13.89
CA ASN A 260 -4.43 2.02 15.29
C ASN A 260 -5.18 1.02 16.20
N ASN A 261 -5.62 -0.12 15.67
CA ASN A 261 -6.48 -1.10 16.35
C ASN A 261 -5.77 -2.46 16.56
N THR A 262 -5.85 -3.01 17.77
CA THR A 262 -5.20 -4.28 18.14
C THR A 262 -5.90 -5.53 17.59
N THR A 263 -7.19 -5.47 17.29
CA THR A 263 -7.93 -6.56 16.64
C THR A 263 -7.58 -6.62 15.15
N ALA A 264 -7.50 -5.45 14.48
CA ALA A 264 -7.11 -5.32 13.08
C ALA A 264 -5.75 -5.99 12.81
N ILE A 265 -4.73 -5.69 13.62
CA ILE A 265 -3.40 -6.27 13.47
C ILE A 265 -3.36 -7.79 13.66
N LYS A 266 -4.20 -8.35 14.56
CA LYS A 266 -4.31 -9.81 14.75
C LYS A 266 -4.87 -10.46 13.49
N ILE A 267 -6.00 -9.93 12.99
CA ILE A 267 -6.63 -10.39 11.75
C ILE A 267 -5.65 -10.31 10.58
N ALA A 268 -4.93 -9.19 10.41
CA ALA A 268 -3.94 -9.04 9.35
C ALA A 268 -2.86 -10.11 9.38
N ASN A 269 -2.26 -10.34 10.56
CA ASN A 269 -1.22 -11.35 10.68
C ASN A 269 -1.78 -12.77 10.45
N ASP A 270 -3.05 -13.01 10.78
CA ASP A 270 -3.71 -14.29 10.56
C ASP A 270 -4.10 -14.52 9.10
N VAL A 271 -4.45 -13.49 8.31
CA VAL A 271 -4.71 -13.65 6.87
C VAL A 271 -3.42 -13.77 6.04
N ILE A 272 -2.31 -13.23 6.54
CA ILE A 272 -0.99 -13.30 5.88
C ILE A 272 -0.36 -14.70 6.02
N LYS A 273 -0.56 -15.37 7.16
CA LYS A 273 0.10 -16.64 7.52
C LYS A 273 -0.30 -17.92 6.76
N PRO A 274 -1.56 -18.22 6.38
CA PRO A 274 -1.95 -19.62 6.15
C PRO A 274 -2.13 -20.04 4.68
N ARG A 275 -2.01 -19.16 3.68
CA ARG A 275 -2.39 -19.51 2.29
C ARG A 275 -1.30 -19.40 1.22
N PHE A 276 -0.09 -18.93 1.53
CA PHE A 276 0.91 -18.63 0.50
C PHE A 276 2.36 -18.97 0.86
N GLN A 277 2.58 -20.01 1.67
CA GLN A 277 3.91 -20.63 1.78
C GLN A 277 4.16 -21.56 0.60
#